data_AF-A0A7J3X9Z0-F1
#
_entry.id   AF-A0A7J3X9Z0-F1
#
_cell.length_a   1.000
_cell.length_b   1.000
_cell.length_c   1.000
_cell.angle_alpha   90.00
_cell.angle_beta   90.00
_cell.angle_gamma   90.00
#
_symmetry.space_group_name_H-M   'P 1'
#
loop_
_entity.id
_entity.type
_entity.pdbx_description
1 polymer ?
#
loop_
_entity_poly.entity_id
_entity_poly.type
_entity_poly.pdbx_seq_one_letter_code
_entity_poly.pdbx_strand_id
1 'polypeptide(L)'
;MRLWSISPKYLDSVGLVALWRESLLALRVLEGLTRGYRNHPQLARFKQCSNPLKAINTYLYYVWIEGRRRDFSFREDRIRRDMVDTSLKIPVSEGQLKYEVWHLLRKMFNRNPA
;
A
#
# COMPACT_ATOMS: atom_id res chain seq x y z
N MET A 1 -9.39 -1.02 4.24
CA MET A 1 -8.09 -1.35 3.64
C MET A 1 -8.04 -0.81 2.23
N ARG A 2 -7.05 0.05 1.94
CA ARG A 2 -6.81 0.65 0.65
C ARG A 2 -5.31 0.73 0.35
N LEU A 3 -4.86 -0.27 -0.40
CA LEU A 3 -3.56 -0.40 -1.03
C LEU A 3 -3.63 0.20 -2.43
N TRP A 4 -3.10 1.41 -2.59
CA TRP A 4 -3.06 2.10 -3.87
C TRP A 4 -2.07 1.45 -4.84
N SER A 5 -2.47 1.32 -6.10
CA SER A 5 -1.60 1.05 -7.25
C SER A 5 -0.89 2.32 -7.72
N ILE A 6 -1.51 3.47 -7.46
CA ILE A 6 -0.91 4.79 -7.66
C ILE A 6 0.32 4.93 -6.78
N SER A 7 1.38 5.55 -7.33
CA SER A 7 2.58 5.85 -6.58
C SER A 7 2.25 6.68 -5.32
N PRO A 8 2.79 6.31 -4.13
CA PRO A 8 2.60 7.07 -2.89
C PRO A 8 2.93 8.56 -3.01
N LYS A 9 3.78 8.95 -3.98
CA LYS A 9 4.13 10.34 -4.28
C LYS A 9 2.93 11.25 -4.57
N TYR A 10 1.82 10.69 -5.02
CA TYR A 10 0.60 11.45 -5.34
C TYR A 10 -0.40 11.55 -4.18
N LEU A 11 -0.16 10.85 -3.06
CA LEU A 11 -1.04 10.92 -1.90
C LEU A 11 -0.76 12.18 -1.08
N ASP A 12 -1.81 12.74 -0.48
CA ASP A 12 -1.71 13.75 0.58
C ASP A 12 -1.13 13.14 1.87
N SER A 13 -0.72 13.98 2.83
CA SER A 13 -0.17 13.52 4.11
C SER A 13 -1.10 12.54 4.83
N VAL A 14 -2.40 12.83 4.83
CA VAL A 14 -3.43 11.97 5.44
C VAL A 14 -3.54 10.63 4.71
N GLY A 15 -3.52 10.64 3.38
CA GLY A 15 -3.54 9.45 2.55
C GLY A 15 -2.29 8.58 2.72
N LEU A 16 -1.12 9.19 2.85
CA LEU A 16 0.14 8.46 3.06
C LEU A 16 0.18 7.76 4.43
N VAL A 17 -0.27 8.44 5.51
CA VAL A 17 -0.39 7.84 6.84
C VAL A 17 -1.41 6.70 6.85
N ALA A 18 -2.56 6.89 6.18
CA ALA A 18 -3.56 5.84 6.05
C ALA A 18 -2.99 4.62 5.29
N LEU A 19 -2.29 4.88 4.18
CA LEU A 19 -1.68 3.83 3.37
C LEU A 19 -0.66 3.02 4.17
N TRP A 20 0.18 3.67 4.98
CA TRP A 20 1.13 2.98 5.86
C TRP A 20 0.42 2.00 6.80
N ARG A 21 -0.61 2.48 7.53
CA ARG A 21 -1.37 1.65 8.48
C ARG A 21 -2.07 0.47 7.79
N GLU A 22 -2.69 0.71 6.64
CA GLU A 22 -3.40 -0.33 5.90
C GLU A 22 -2.46 -1.34 5.24
N SER A 23 -1.25 -0.93 4.86
CA SER A 23 -0.20 -1.83 4.36
C SER A 23 0.33 -2.74 5.45
N LEU A 24 0.49 -2.24 6.68
CA LEU A 24 0.84 -3.06 7.84
C LEU A 24 -0.26 -4.07 8.17
N LEU A 25 -1.52 -3.65 8.11
CA LEU A 25 -2.66 -4.55 8.25
C LEU A 25 -2.63 -5.64 7.17
N ALA A 26 -2.39 -5.27 5.91
CA ALA A 26 -2.28 -6.21 4.80
C ALA A 26 -1.16 -7.25 5.01
N LEU A 27 0.00 -6.82 5.51
CA LEU A 27 1.08 -7.73 5.90
C LEU A 27 0.61 -8.73 6.96
N ARG A 28 -0.02 -8.27 8.05
CA ARG A 28 -0.56 -9.15 9.11
C ARG A 28 -1.62 -10.12 8.57
N VAL A 29 -2.46 -9.68 7.64
CA VAL A 29 -3.46 -10.54 7.00
C VAL A 29 -2.79 -11.65 6.19
N LEU A 30 -1.75 -11.31 5.40
CA LEU A 30 -1.01 -12.27 4.58
C LEU A 30 -0.16 -13.23 5.42
N GLU A 31 0.23 -12.84 6.63
CA GLU A 31 0.87 -13.72 7.62
C GLU A 31 -0.14 -14.62 8.36
N GLY A 32 -1.45 -14.48 8.12
CA GLY A 32 -2.48 -15.24 8.81
C GLY A 32 -2.74 -14.79 10.26
N LEU A 33 -2.16 -13.66 10.68
CA LEU A 33 -2.25 -13.15 12.06
C LEU A 33 -3.56 -12.38 12.35
N THR A 34 -4.45 -12.25 11.37
CA THR A 34 -5.74 -11.57 11.53
C THR A 34 -6.91 -12.54 11.32
N ARG A 35 -8.03 -12.28 12.00
CA ARG A 35 -9.32 -12.94 11.75
C ARG A 35 -10.12 -12.26 10.63
N GLY A 36 -10.10 -10.92 10.61
CA GLY A 36 -10.77 -10.10 9.58
C GLY A 36 -9.91 -9.82 8.35
N TYR A 37 -10.54 -9.28 7.30
CA TYR A 37 -9.92 -8.83 6.03
C TYR A 37 -9.23 -9.91 5.19
N ARG A 38 -9.33 -11.18 5.56
CA ARG A 38 -8.71 -12.31 4.84
C ARG A 38 -9.09 -12.37 3.35
N ASN A 39 -10.34 -12.04 3.02
CA ASN A 39 -10.87 -12.09 1.66
C ASN A 39 -10.98 -10.70 1.02
N HIS A 40 -10.19 -9.73 1.49
CA HIS A 40 -10.25 -8.38 0.96
C HIS A 40 -9.78 -8.34 -0.51
N PRO A 41 -10.57 -7.79 -1.45
CA PRO A 41 -10.27 -7.84 -2.89
C PRO A 41 -8.89 -7.32 -3.27
N GLN A 42 -8.42 -6.27 -2.59
CA GLN A 42 -7.11 -5.67 -2.88
C GLN A 42 -5.93 -6.57 -2.50
N LEU A 43 -6.13 -7.59 -1.65
CA LEU A 43 -5.11 -8.58 -1.35
C LEU A 43 -4.95 -9.62 -2.45
N ALA A 44 -5.94 -9.77 -3.35
CA ALA A 44 -5.91 -10.77 -4.41
C ALA A 44 -4.65 -10.65 -5.27
N ARG A 45 -4.26 -9.44 -5.66
CA ARG A 45 -3.05 -9.19 -6.46
C ARG A 45 -1.75 -9.59 -5.77
N PHE A 46 -1.71 -9.51 -4.44
CA PHE A 46 -0.54 -9.97 -3.66
C PHE A 46 -0.55 -11.49 -3.48
N LYS A 47 -1.73 -12.07 -3.24
CA LYS A 47 -1.90 -13.53 -3.11
C LYS A 47 -1.60 -14.29 -4.40
N GLN A 48 -1.79 -13.65 -5.56
CA GLN A 48 -1.46 -14.20 -6.87
C GLN A 48 0.04 -14.14 -7.21
N CYS A 49 0.84 -13.41 -6.43
CA CYS A 49 2.30 -13.45 -6.58
C CYS A 49 2.86 -14.79 -6.08
N SER A 50 3.98 -15.23 -6.66
CA SER A 50 4.71 -16.42 -6.21
C SER A 50 5.10 -16.35 -4.72
N ASN A 51 5.38 -15.14 -4.22
CA ASN A 51 5.63 -14.90 -2.81
C ASN A 51 4.83 -13.67 -2.31
N PRO A 52 3.63 -13.89 -1.74
CA PRO A 52 2.78 -12.79 -1.25
C PRO A 52 3.41 -11.97 -0.13
N LEU A 53 4.22 -12.60 0.73
CA LEU A 53 4.90 -11.92 1.83
C LEU A 53 6.02 -11.01 1.35
N LYS A 54 6.81 -11.43 0.35
CA LYS A 54 7.78 -10.54 -0.31
C LYS A 54 7.08 -9.38 -0.99
N ALA A 55 6.00 -9.66 -1.74
CA ALA A 55 5.23 -8.64 -2.44
C ALA A 55 4.73 -7.52 -1.52
N ILE A 56 4.13 -7.85 -0.37
CA ILE A 56 3.65 -6.83 0.58
C ILE A 56 4.79 -6.14 1.35
N ASN A 57 5.91 -6.83 1.61
CA ASN A 57 7.09 -6.20 2.22
C ASN A 57 7.76 -5.20 1.27
N THR A 58 7.92 -5.55 -0.01
CA THR A 58 8.37 -4.61 -1.05
C THR A 58 7.44 -3.41 -1.16
N TYR A 59 6.12 -3.63 -1.10
CA TYR A 59 5.15 -2.53 -1.12
C TYR A 59 5.32 -1.59 0.08
N LEU A 60 5.40 -2.15 1.30
CA LEU A 60 5.67 -1.40 2.53
C LEU A 60 6.98 -0.62 2.46
N TYR A 61 8.02 -1.20 1.86
CA TYR A 61 9.31 -0.53 1.66
C TYR A 61 9.16 0.76 0.84
N TYR A 62 8.43 0.73 -0.28
CA TYR A 62 8.22 1.94 -1.08
C TYR A 62 7.33 2.98 -0.38
N VAL A 63 6.36 2.55 0.43
CA VAL A 63 5.57 3.48 1.26
C VAL A 63 6.47 4.15 2.32
N TRP A 64 7.37 3.39 2.94
CA TRP A 64 8.33 3.93 3.90
C TRP A 64 9.34 4.87 3.28
N ILE A 65 9.89 4.55 2.09
CA ILE A 65 10.77 5.47 1.36
C ILE A 65 10.06 6.80 1.14
N GLU A 66 8.82 6.78 0.67
CA GLU A 66 8.07 8.01 0.41
C GLU A 66 7.75 8.76 1.71
N GLY A 67 7.42 8.04 2.79
CA GLY A 67 7.26 8.63 4.12
C GLY A 67 8.54 9.32 4.58
N ARG A 68 9.69 8.64 4.51
CA ARG A 68 11.00 9.19 4.88
C ARG A 68 11.37 10.42 4.04
N ARG A 69 11.08 10.40 2.73
CA ARG A 69 11.32 11.53 1.82
C ARG A 69 10.54 12.79 2.21
N ARG A 70 9.46 12.64 2.97
CA ARG A 70 8.61 13.73 3.47
C ARG A 70 8.64 13.85 4.99
N ASP A 71 9.71 13.36 5.62
CA ASP A 71 9.97 13.48 7.06
C ASP A 71 8.93 12.79 7.98
N PHE A 72 8.18 11.80 7.47
CA PHE A 72 7.34 10.96 8.32
C PHE A 72 8.19 9.98 9.11
N SER A 73 7.91 9.89 10.42
CA SER A 73 8.54 8.94 11.35
C SER A 73 7.90 7.54 11.29
N PHE A 74 7.80 6.96 10.10
CA PHE A 74 7.35 5.58 9.96
C PHE A 74 8.40 4.61 10.50
N ARG A 75 7.94 3.72 11.38
CA ARG A 75 8.76 2.70 12.05
C ARG A 75 9.38 1.72 11.05
N GLU A 76 10.68 1.85 10.83
CA GLU A 76 11.45 1.01 9.91
C GLU A 76 11.47 -0.46 10.34
N ASP A 77 11.45 -0.74 11.66
CA ASP A 77 11.41 -2.09 12.24
C ASP A 77 10.16 -2.89 11.85
N ARG A 78 9.17 -2.24 11.22
CA ARG A 78 7.98 -2.90 10.67
C ARG A 78 8.20 -3.51 9.29
N ILE A 79 9.35 -3.27 8.66
CA ILE A 79 9.71 -3.75 7.32
C ILE A 79 10.77 -4.83 7.45
N ARG A 80 10.50 -6.01 6.90
CA ARG A 80 11.52 -7.06 6.80
C ARG A 80 12.39 -6.84 5.58
N ARG A 81 13.58 -6.26 5.77
CA ARG A 81 14.53 -5.90 4.70
C ARG A 81 14.94 -7.10 3.84
N ASP A 82 15.13 -8.25 4.45
CA ASP A 82 15.42 -9.54 3.81
C ASP A 82 14.29 -10.04 2.89
N MET A 83 13.08 -9.52 3.08
CA MET A 83 11.90 -9.84 2.27
C MET A 83 11.59 -8.78 1.20
N VAL A 84 12.41 -7.72 1.10
CA VAL A 84 12.26 -6.69 0.05
C VAL A 84 12.91 -7.17 -1.24
N ASP A 85 12.11 -7.22 -2.30
CA ASP A 85 12.54 -7.55 -3.65
C ASP A 85 12.05 -6.47 -4.62
N THR A 86 12.95 -5.60 -5.07
CA THR A 86 12.66 -4.49 -5.98
C THR A 86 12.49 -4.92 -7.45
N SER A 87 12.85 -6.17 -7.77
CA SER A 87 12.63 -6.75 -9.10
C SER A 87 11.16 -7.18 -9.30
N LEU A 88 10.45 -7.45 -8.19
CA LEU A 88 9.06 -7.91 -8.21
C LEU A 88 8.14 -6.88 -8.87
N LYS A 89 7.31 -7.36 -9.80
CA LYS A 89 6.24 -6.58 -10.45
C LYS A 89 4.89 -7.25 -10.19
N ILE A 90 3.89 -6.43 -9.89
CA ILE A 90 2.49 -6.86 -9.77
C ILE A 90 1.74 -6.23 -10.94
N PRO A 91 1.08 -7.01 -11.81
CA PRO A 91 0.29 -6.45 -12.89
C PRO A 91 -0.90 -5.67 -12.33
N VAL A 92 -1.18 -4.53 -12.96
CA VAL A 92 -2.36 -3.70 -12.66
C VAL A 92 -3.04 -3.37 -13.97
N SER A 93 -4.37 -3.37 -13.99
CA SER A 93 -5.12 -3.00 -15.18
C SER A 93 -5.23 -1.47 -15.30
N GLU A 94 -5.37 -0.99 -16.54
CA GLU A 94 -5.63 0.42 -16.80
C GLU A 94 -6.95 0.88 -16.13
N GLY A 95 -7.98 0.03 -16.14
CA GLY A 95 -9.26 0.29 -15.48
C GLY A 95 -9.13 0.48 -13.97
N GLN A 96 -8.31 -0.35 -13.30
CA GLN A 96 -7.99 -0.19 -11.88
C GLN A 96 -7.30 1.14 -11.61
N LEU A 97 -6.33 1.52 -12.45
CA LEU A 97 -5.61 2.78 -12.30
C LEU A 97 -6.53 3.99 -12.48
N LYS A 98 -7.34 4.02 -13.55
CA LYS A 98 -8.32 5.09 -13.80
C LYS A 98 -9.30 5.25 -12.63
N TYR A 99 -9.84 4.14 -12.14
CA TYR A 99 -10.75 4.14 -11.00
C TYR A 99 -10.07 4.68 -9.73
N GLU A 100 -8.86 4.23 -9.43
CA GLU A 100 -8.11 4.71 -8.28
C GLU A 100 -7.82 6.21 -8.39
N VAL A 101 -7.39 6.70 -9.56
CA VAL A 101 -7.05 8.12 -9.74
C VAL A 101 -8.28 9.00 -9.50
N TRP A 102 -9.41 8.66 -10.11
CA TRP A 102 -10.65 9.40 -9.90
C TRP A 102 -11.08 9.40 -8.42
N HIS A 103 -10.95 8.24 -7.77
CA HIS A 103 -11.29 8.12 -6.35
C HIS A 103 -10.33 8.91 -5.43
N LEU A 104 -9.04 9.00 -5.79
CA LEU A 104 -8.06 9.81 -5.07
C LEU A 104 -8.43 11.30 -5.18
N LEU A 105 -8.69 11.79 -6.38
CA LEU A 105 -9.06 13.20 -6.62
C LEU A 105 -10.31 13.58 -5.82
N ARG A 106 -11.35 12.74 -5.84
CA ARG A 106 -12.57 12.97 -5.05
C ARG A 106 -12.28 13.04 -3.55
N LYS A 107 -11.41 12.18 -3.03
CA LYS A 107 -11.02 12.21 -1.61
C LYS A 107 -10.24 13.47 -1.24
N MET A 108 -9.32 13.90 -2.11
CA MET A 108 -8.53 15.11 -1.88
C MET A 108 -9.42 16.35 -1.89
N PHE A 109 -10.32 16.47 -2.87
CA PHE A 109 -11.29 17.56 -2.95
C PHE A 109 -12.13 17.70 -1.68
N ASN A 110 -12.64 16.58 -1.15
CA ASN A 110 -13.45 16.60 0.07
C ASN A 110 -12.67 16.93 1.36
N ARG A 111 -11.35 16.71 1.37
CA ARG A 111 -10.50 16.96 2.55
C ARG A 111 -9.98 18.39 2.60
N ASN A 112 -9.81 19.00 1.44
CA ASN A 112 -9.38 20.38 1.30
C ASN A 112 -10.29 21.07 0.27
N PRO A 113 -11.57 21.30 0.61
CA PRO A 113 -12.42 22.13 -0.22
C PRO A 113 -11.81 23.54 -0.23
N ALA A 114 -11.65 24.11 -1.43
CA ALA A 114 -11.17 25.47 -1.62
C ALA A 114 -12.06 26.51 -0.91
#